data_AF-A0A108U7N0-F1
#
_entry.id   AF-A0A108U7N0-F1
#
_cell.length_a   1.000
_cell.length_b   1.000
_cell.length_c   1.000
_cell.angle_alpha   90.00
_cell.angle_beta   90.00
_cell.angle_gamma   90.00
#
_symmetry.space_group_name_H-M   'P 1'
#
loop_
_entity.id
_entity.type
_entity.pdbx_description
1 polymer ?
#
loop_
_entity_poly.entity_id
_entity_poly.type
_entity_poly.pdbx_seq_one_letter_code
_entity_poly.pdbx_strand_id
1 'polypeptide(L)'
;MSVEAIGAIALSALAQPETIRTDAIAPTANAGIKGADFMNVMGAGLSRADQSLRSADTQLRALAAGQDIPIHEVMIAMEQARMDLTLVVEVRNRMLESYQELTRMQL
;
A
#
# COMPACT_ATOMS: atom_id res chain seq x y z
N MET A 1 -17.72 -28.63 -69.57
CA MET A 1 -16.60 -29.44 -69.07
C MET A 1 -16.51 -29.22 -67.57
N SER A 2 -16.71 -30.31 -66.82
CA SER A 2 -16.49 -30.55 -65.37
C SER A 2 -16.52 -29.38 -64.37
N VAL A 3 -17.63 -29.26 -63.64
CA VAL A 3 -17.63 -28.82 -62.24
C VAL A 3 -18.04 -30.05 -61.43
N GLU A 4 -17.10 -30.61 -60.69
CA GLU A 4 -17.34 -31.77 -59.83
C GLU A 4 -18.15 -31.41 -58.59
N ALA A 5 -18.88 -32.42 -58.14
CA ALA A 5 -19.93 -32.36 -57.15
C ALA A 5 -19.42 -32.03 -55.75
N ILE A 6 -20.16 -31.18 -55.05
CA ILE A 6 -20.15 -31.08 -53.60
C ILE A 6 -20.77 -32.38 -53.07
N GLY A 7 -19.90 -33.36 -52.80
CA GLY A 7 -20.24 -34.58 -52.08
C GLY A 7 -20.50 -34.27 -50.61
N ALA A 8 -21.70 -34.64 -50.18
CA ALA A 8 -22.18 -34.56 -48.81
C ALA A 8 -21.22 -35.20 -47.81
N ILE A 9 -21.01 -34.54 -46.67
CA ILE A 9 -20.75 -35.22 -45.41
C ILE A 9 -21.78 -34.73 -44.40
N ALA A 10 -22.44 -35.73 -43.85
CA ALA A 10 -23.64 -35.68 -43.04
C ALA A 10 -23.54 -34.77 -41.81
N LEU A 11 -24.58 -33.97 -41.67
CA LEU A 11 -25.38 -33.78 -40.47
C LEU A 11 -25.24 -34.94 -39.46
N SER A 12 -24.45 -34.76 -38.40
CA SER A 12 -24.53 -35.53 -37.16
C SER A 12 -23.82 -34.76 -36.04
N ALA A 13 -24.49 -34.67 -34.88
CA ALA A 13 -23.99 -34.18 -33.59
C ALA A 13 -24.20 -32.68 -33.25
N LEU A 14 -25.39 -32.16 -33.51
CA LEU A 14 -26.04 -31.18 -32.61
C LEU A 14 -26.64 -31.94 -31.41
N ALA A 15 -25.88 -32.16 -30.33
CA ALA A 15 -26.39 -32.47 -28.99
C ALA A 15 -25.24 -32.80 -27.99
N GLN A 16 -24.55 -31.79 -27.46
CA GLN A 16 -23.97 -31.86 -26.11
C GLN A 16 -24.03 -30.45 -25.48
N PRO A 17 -24.75 -30.24 -24.36
CA PRO A 17 -24.63 -29.00 -23.61
C PRO A 17 -23.24 -28.99 -22.96
N GLU A 18 -22.40 -28.00 -23.29
CA GLU A 18 -21.22 -27.70 -22.48
C GLU A 18 -21.69 -27.30 -21.08
N THR A 19 -21.69 -28.28 -20.17
CA THR A 19 -21.68 -28.03 -18.74
C THR A 19 -20.44 -27.21 -18.45
N ILE A 20 -20.64 -25.93 -18.15
CA ILE A 20 -19.59 -25.06 -17.60
C ILE A 20 -19.01 -25.80 -16.39
N ARG A 21 -17.78 -26.30 -16.53
CA ARG A 21 -17.03 -26.81 -15.38
C ARG A 21 -16.74 -25.61 -14.49
N THR A 22 -17.46 -25.51 -13.39
CA THR A 22 -17.05 -24.72 -12.22
C THR A 22 -15.86 -25.44 -11.58
N ASP A 23 -14.70 -25.38 -12.26
CA ASP A 23 -13.44 -25.69 -11.60
C ASP A 23 -13.26 -24.69 -10.48
N ALA A 24 -13.00 -25.23 -9.30
CA ALA A 24 -13.03 -24.58 -8.02
C ALA A 24 -12.33 -23.21 -8.03
N ILE A 25 -13.08 -22.18 -7.65
CA ILE A 25 -12.51 -20.94 -7.14
C ILE A 25 -11.88 -21.33 -5.79
N ALA A 26 -10.62 -21.77 -5.83
CA ALA A 26 -9.81 -21.89 -4.64
C ALA A 26 -9.86 -20.54 -3.92
N PRO A 27 -10.09 -20.51 -2.59
CA PRO A 27 -9.98 -19.26 -1.86
C PRO A 27 -8.53 -18.80 -2.01
N THR A 28 -8.29 -17.80 -2.86
CA THR A 28 -7.00 -17.13 -2.96
C THR A 28 -6.65 -16.73 -1.55
N ALA A 29 -5.66 -17.43 -1.00
CA ALA A 29 -5.23 -17.32 0.37
C ALA A 29 -5.16 -15.85 0.73
N ASN A 30 -5.91 -15.51 1.76
CA ASN A 30 -5.85 -14.24 2.46
C ASN A 30 -4.37 -13.90 2.62
N ALA A 31 -3.88 -12.96 1.80
CA ALA A 31 -2.52 -12.45 1.89
C ALA A 31 -2.49 -11.61 3.15
N GLY A 32 -2.46 -12.31 4.29
CA GLY A 32 -2.31 -11.72 5.60
C GLY A 32 -1.07 -10.85 5.51
N ILE A 33 -1.28 -9.54 5.67
CA ILE A 33 -0.20 -8.56 5.81
C ILE A 33 0.75 -9.17 6.83
N LYS A 34 1.93 -9.60 6.40
CA LYS A 34 2.90 -10.20 7.30
C LYS A 34 3.22 -9.10 8.30
N GLY A 35 3.03 -9.32 9.60
CA GLY A 35 3.25 -8.28 10.62
C GLY A 35 4.63 -7.61 10.54
N ALA A 36 5.61 -8.30 9.95
CA ALA A 36 6.91 -7.76 9.59
C ALA A 36 6.84 -6.56 8.62
N ASP A 37 5.95 -6.57 7.64
CA ASP A 37 5.81 -5.52 6.64
C ASP A 37 5.27 -4.23 7.27
N PHE A 38 4.30 -4.33 8.18
CA PHE A 38 3.77 -3.17 8.90
C PHE A 38 4.81 -2.53 9.82
N MET A 39 5.53 -3.33 10.61
CA MET A 39 6.60 -2.83 11.48
C MET A 39 7.72 -2.17 10.66
N ASN A 40 8.03 -2.72 9.48
CA ASN A 40 9.03 -2.14 8.59
C ASN A 40 8.57 -0.80 7.99
N VAL A 41 7.30 -0.69 7.56
CA VAL A 41 6.71 0.57 7.09
C VAL A 41 6.68 1.63 8.20
N MET A 42 6.28 1.24 9.41
CA MET A 42 6.30 2.13 10.58
C MET A 42 7.73 2.59 10.90
N GLY A 43 8.70 1.67 10.96
CA GLY A 43 10.10 1.99 11.24
C GLY A 43 10.67 2.94 10.19
N ALA A 44 10.37 2.71 8.91
CA ALA A 44 10.73 3.62 7.82
C ALA A 44 10.05 4.99 7.97
N GLY A 45 8.79 5.03 8.39
CA GLY A 45 8.05 6.26 8.67
C GLY A 45 8.66 7.08 9.81
N LEU A 46 9.04 6.42 10.91
CA LEU A 46 9.73 7.06 12.04
C LEU A 46 11.09 7.63 11.61
N SER A 47 11.88 6.84 10.89
CA SER A 47 13.17 7.31 10.36
C SER A 47 13.00 8.50 9.41
N ARG A 48 11.91 8.54 8.64
CA ARG A 48 11.59 9.68 7.76
C ARG A 48 11.23 10.91 8.57
N ALA A 49 10.40 10.78 9.60
CA ALA A 49 10.04 11.91 10.48
C ALA A 49 11.29 12.49 11.17
N ASP A 50 12.19 11.64 11.68
CA ASP A 50 13.46 12.07 12.26
C ASP A 50 14.35 12.82 11.25
N GLN A 51 14.43 12.31 10.01
CA GLN A 51 15.19 12.97 8.95
C GLN A 51 14.58 14.33 8.57
N SER A 52 13.26 14.40 8.51
CA SER A 52 12.49 15.62 8.23
C SER A 52 12.75 16.69 9.29
N LEU A 53 12.69 16.31 10.58
CA LEU A 53 13.02 17.17 11.72
C LEU A 53 14.45 17.70 11.67
N ARG A 54 15.44 16.83 11.42
CA ARG A 54 16.85 17.22 11.35
C ARG A 54 17.13 18.17 10.17
N SER A 55 16.50 17.91 9.03
CA SER A 55 16.62 18.77 7.85
C SER A 55 16.07 20.16 8.14
N ALA A 56 14.86 20.24 8.72
CA ALA A 56 14.24 21.50 9.11
C ALA A 56 15.08 22.29 10.12
N ASP A 57 15.63 21.62 11.15
CA ASP A 57 16.50 22.24 12.15
C ASP A 57 17.81 22.77 11.53
N THR A 58 18.40 22.01 10.61
CA THR A 58 19.62 22.42 9.90
C THR A 58 19.37 23.67 9.06
N GLN A 59 18.29 23.69 8.29
CA GLN A 59 17.90 24.83 7.46
C GLN A 59 17.56 26.06 8.31
N LEU A 60 16.87 25.87 9.43
CA LEU A 60 16.55 26.93 10.37
C LEU A 60 17.81 27.56 10.97
N ARG A 61 18.78 26.74 11.40
CA ARG A 61 20.07 27.23 11.92
C ARG A 61 20.85 28.00 10.88
N ALA A 62 20.87 27.49 9.65
CA ALA A 62 21.58 28.13 8.55
C ALA A 62 20.96 29.49 8.17
N LEU A 63 19.62 29.57 8.15
CA LEU A 63 18.90 30.83 7.99
C LEU A 63 19.19 31.80 9.15
N ALA A 64 19.17 31.32 10.40
CA ALA A 64 19.48 32.13 11.58
C ALA A 64 20.96 32.60 11.61
N ALA A 65 21.87 31.85 10.99
CA ALA A 65 23.27 32.22 10.80
C ALA A 65 23.48 33.26 9.68
N GLY A 66 22.41 33.67 8.99
CA GLY A 66 22.46 34.63 7.89
C GLY A 66 22.96 34.05 6.57
N GLN A 67 22.93 32.71 6.40
CA GLN A 67 23.17 32.12 5.09
C GLN A 67 22.03 32.46 4.14
N ASP A 68 22.35 32.60 2.85
CA ASP A 68 21.39 32.90 1.79
C ASP A 68 20.56 31.64 1.47
N ILE A 69 19.65 31.32 2.38
CA ILE A 69 18.68 30.24 2.23
C ILE A 69 17.30 30.87 2.06
N PRO A 70 16.53 30.49 1.04
CA PRO A 70 15.16 30.95 0.89
C PRO A 70 14.30 30.58 2.10
N ILE A 71 13.79 31.59 2.80
CA ILE A 71 12.94 31.44 4.00
C ILE A 71 11.75 30.50 3.75
N HIS A 72 11.17 30.54 2.55
CA HIS A 72 10.01 29.71 2.22
C HIS A 72 10.34 28.21 2.22
N GLU A 73 11.55 27.81 1.83
CA GLU A 73 11.98 26.41 1.89
C GLU A 73 12.10 25.93 3.33
N VAL A 74 12.64 26.78 4.22
CA VAL A 74 12.73 26.48 5.66
C VAL A 74 11.32 26.30 6.24
N MET A 75 10.38 27.18 5.90
CA MET A 75 8.99 27.07 6.37
C MET A 75 8.31 25.80 5.84
N ILE A 76 8.51 25.44 4.57
CA ILE A 76 7.98 24.20 3.99
C ILE A 76 8.58 22.99 4.71
N ALA A 77 9.89 22.97 4.94
CA ALA A 77 10.57 21.89 5.65
C ALA A 77 10.06 21.75 7.10
N MET A 78 9.83 22.86 7.79
CA MET A 78 9.26 22.86 9.15
C MET A 78 7.83 22.30 9.17
N GLU A 79 6.97 22.70 8.24
CA GLU A 79 5.59 22.19 8.18
C GLU A 79 5.54 20.72 7.80
N GLN A 80 6.39 20.29 6.86
CA GLN A 80 6.52 18.87 6.50
C GLN A 80 6.93 18.03 7.71
N ALA A 81 7.95 18.48 8.46
CA ALA A 81 8.40 17.79 9.68
C ALA A 81 7.30 17.71 10.74
N ARG A 82 6.49 18.77 10.88
CA ARG A 82 5.34 18.80 11.79
C ARG A 82 4.25 17.80 11.38
N MET A 83 3.93 17.72 10.09
CA MET A 83 2.96 16.75 9.57
C MET A 83 3.45 15.32 9.76
N ASP A 84 4.71 15.03 9.43
CA ASP A 84 5.33 13.71 9.59
C ASP A 84 5.31 13.26 11.06
N LEU A 85 5.66 14.16 11.99
CA LEU A 85 5.63 13.87 13.42
C LEU A 85 4.19 13.60 13.92
N THR A 86 3.23 14.40 13.49
CA THR A 86 1.82 14.22 13.87
C THR A 86 1.32 12.86 13.42
N LEU A 87 1.63 12.46 12.19
CA LEU A 87 1.28 11.14 11.67
C LEU A 87 1.87 10.01 12.52
N VAL A 88 3.15 10.10 12.89
CA VAL A 88 3.82 9.11 13.73
C VAL A 88 3.14 8.99 15.10
N VAL A 89 2.75 10.11 15.71
CA VAL A 89 2.04 10.13 16.99
C VAL A 89 0.68 9.44 16.88
N GLU A 90 -0.10 9.73 15.84
CA GLU A 90 -1.40 9.09 15.62
C GLU A 90 -1.28 7.57 15.43
N VAL A 91 -0.30 7.14 14.63
CA VAL A 91 -0.03 5.71 14.42
C VAL A 91 0.37 5.03 15.74
N ARG A 92 1.25 5.66 16.53
CA ARG A 92 1.63 5.16 17.86
C ARG A 92 0.41 5.02 18.77
N ASN A 93 -0.44 6.03 18.83
CA ASN A 93 -1.65 6.02 19.67
C ASN A 93 -2.57 4.86 19.26
N ARG A 94 -2.80 4.68 17.95
CA ARG A 94 -3.64 3.60 17.44
C ARG A 94 -3.08 2.22 17.73
N MET A 95 -1.76 2.04 17.69
CA MET A 95 -1.12 0.78 18.06
C MET A 95 -1.30 0.45 19.55
N LEU A 96 -1.11 1.44 20.42
CA LEU A 96 -1.31 1.27 21.87
C LEU A 96 -2.76 0.95 22.20
N GLU A 97 -3.71 1.62 21.55
CA GLU A 97 -5.14 1.35 21.71
C GLU A 97 -5.50 -0.07 21.25
N SER A 98 -5.02 -0.47 20.07
CA SER A 98 -5.27 -1.81 19.52
C SER A 98 -4.70 -2.90 20.43
N TYR A 99 -3.52 -2.69 21.00
CA TYR A 99 -2.93 -3.60 21.98
C TYR A 99 -3.77 -3.69 23.28
N GLN A 100 -4.26 -2.55 23.77
CA GLN A 100 -5.13 -2.52 24.95
C GLN A 100 -6.46 -3.24 24.69
N GLU A 101 -7.05 -3.08 23.52
CA GLU A 101 -8.32 -3.72 23.16
C GLU A 101 -8.18 -5.25 23.10
N LEU A 102 -7.11 -5.76 22.48
CA LEU A 102 -6.81 -7.19 22.45
C LEU A 102 -6.67 -7.79 23.86
N THR A 103 -6.10 -7.03 24.80
CA THR A 103 -5.93 -7.47 26.20
C THR A 103 -7.26 -7.50 26.95
N ARG A 104 -8.17 -6.55 26.68
CA ARG A 104 -9.52 -6.51 27.29
C ARG A 104 -10.42 -7.65 26.84
N MET A 105 -10.25 -8.15 25.61
CA MET A 105 -11.04 -9.28 25.11
C MET A 105 -10.63 -10.62 25.73
N GLN A 106 -9.42 -10.74 26.26
CA GLN A 106 -8.88 -12.00 26.78
C GLN A 106 -8.98 -12.15 28.31
N LEU A 107 -9.40 -11.11 29.02
CA LEU A 107 -9.67 -11.14 30.46
C LEU A 107 -11.16 -11.35 30.71
#